data_AF-A0A7S2BA61-F1
#
_entry.id   AF-A0A7S2BA61-F1
#
_cell.length_a   1.000
_cell.length_b   1.000
_cell.length_c   1.000
_cell.angle_alpha   90.00
_cell.angle_beta   90.00
_cell.angle_gamma   90.00
#
_symmetry.space_group_name_H-M   'P 1'
#
loop_
_entity.id
_entity.type
_entity.pdbx_description
1 polymer ?
#
loop_
_entity_poly.entity_id
_entity_poly.type
_entity_poly.pdbx_seq_one_letter_code
_entity_poly.pdbx_strand_id
1 'polypeptide(L)'
;MKFLLVVLLLRVCHSLTVKVALCQIHSGNDKNRNIENAKTMIDRAASTGASVIVLPEIWNSPYATDQFPVHAEALPPVGWSAGKSGKNAGYGPSAVMLSEQALHHNVVIVGGSVPEISGGSIFNTALVLGPTGEVLATHRKVHLFDINIPGKMTFMESDTLTPGDKVTAFRLPEPLDEVVIGLGICYDLRFP
;
A
#
# COMPACT_ATOMS: atom_id res chain seq x y z
N MET A 1 8.15 -13.50 10.70
CA MET A 1 7.09 -13.83 9.74
C MET A 1 6.28 -12.54 9.56
N LYS A 2 6.46 -11.81 8.45
CA LYS A 2 5.75 -10.54 8.21
C LYS A 2 4.33 -10.91 7.79
N PHE A 3 3.32 -10.52 8.58
CA PHE A 3 1.93 -10.83 8.31
C PHE A 3 1.37 -9.81 7.31
N LEU A 4 1.16 -10.25 6.08
CA LEU A 4 0.35 -9.54 5.09
C LEU A 4 -1.13 -9.83 5.40
N LEU A 5 -1.94 -8.81 5.69
CA LEU A 5 -3.38 -8.92 5.43
C LEU A 5 -4.04 -7.56 5.19
N VAL A 6 -4.49 -7.36 3.95
CA VAL A 6 -5.54 -6.40 3.58
C VAL A 6 -6.86 -7.18 3.67
N VAL A 7 -7.81 -6.70 4.48
CA VAL A 7 -9.12 -7.37 4.66
C VAL A 7 -10.00 -7.09 3.43
N LEU A 8 -10.22 -8.12 2.62
CA LEU A 8 -11.06 -8.06 1.42
C LEU A 8 -12.50 -8.50 1.76
N LEU A 9 -13.42 -7.56 1.99
CA LEU A 9 -14.85 -7.84 2.15
C LEU A 9 -15.54 -7.78 0.78
N LEU A 10 -15.65 -8.92 0.09
CA LEU A 10 -16.32 -8.99 -1.22
C LEU A 10 -17.84 -9.16 -1.04
N ARG A 11 -18.64 -8.24 -1.62
CA ARG A 11 -20.05 -8.49 -1.95
C ARG A 11 -20.13 -8.76 -3.45
N VAL A 12 -20.51 -9.98 -3.84
CA VAL A 12 -20.50 -10.42 -5.27
C VAL A 12 -21.94 -10.51 -5.78
N CYS A 13 -22.26 -9.80 -6.85
CA CYS A 13 -23.46 -10.04 -7.67
C CYS A 13 -23.08 -10.94 -8.87
N HIS A 14 -24.03 -11.75 -9.34
CA HIS A 14 -23.80 -12.96 -10.10
C HIS A 14 -23.21 -12.72 -11.51
N SER A 15 -21.89 -12.96 -11.70
CA SER A 15 -21.21 -13.58 -12.87
C SER A 15 -19.75 -13.11 -13.09
N LEU A 16 -19.27 -12.10 -12.37
CA LEU A 16 -17.90 -11.59 -12.53
C LEU A 16 -16.95 -12.18 -11.47
N THR A 17 -15.81 -12.72 -11.92
CA THR A 17 -14.77 -13.29 -11.04
C THR A 17 -13.62 -12.30 -10.89
N VAL A 18 -13.23 -11.99 -9.65
CA VAL A 18 -12.05 -11.17 -9.35
C VAL A 18 -10.87 -12.07 -9.02
N LYS A 19 -9.79 -12.00 -9.80
CA LYS A 19 -8.54 -12.71 -9.50
C LYS A 19 -7.59 -11.78 -8.75
N VAL A 20 -7.29 -12.13 -7.51
CA VAL A 20 -6.40 -11.37 -6.63
C VAL A 20 -5.05 -12.06 -6.51
N ALA A 21 -3.96 -11.30 -6.61
CA ALA A 21 -2.61 -11.76 -6.33
C ALA A 21 -2.05 -11.07 -5.08
N LEU A 22 -1.50 -11.85 -4.16
CA LEU A 22 -0.86 -11.37 -2.94
C LEU A 22 0.66 -11.49 -3.09
N CYS A 23 1.35 -10.36 -3.10
CA CYS A 23 2.79 -10.30 -3.25
C CYS A 23 3.46 -10.41 -1.88
N GLN A 24 4.45 -11.29 -1.76
CA GLN A 24 5.33 -11.36 -0.61
C GLN A 24 6.75 -10.98 -1.02
N ILE A 25 7.26 -9.91 -0.44
CA ILE A 25 8.54 -9.30 -0.79
C ILE A 25 9.42 -9.23 0.45
N HIS A 26 10.72 -9.46 0.25
CA HIS A 26 11.72 -9.18 1.27
C HIS A 26 12.29 -7.78 1.04
N SER A 27 12.14 -6.91 2.04
CA SER A 27 12.57 -5.52 2.01
C SER A 27 13.81 -5.32 2.89
N GLY A 28 14.83 -4.65 2.34
CA GLY A 28 16.06 -4.27 3.03
C GLY A 28 16.29 -2.76 3.04
N ASN A 29 17.52 -2.31 3.33
CA ASN A 29 17.83 -0.87 3.42
C ASN A 29 17.95 -0.17 2.06
N ASP A 30 18.10 -0.90 0.95
CA ASP A 30 18.17 -0.29 -0.38
C ASP A 30 16.76 -0.10 -0.95
N LYS A 31 16.26 1.14 -0.87
CA LYS A 31 14.94 1.52 -1.38
C LYS A 31 14.77 1.21 -2.88
N ASN A 32 15.78 1.50 -3.70
CA ASN A 32 15.69 1.31 -5.14
C ASN A 32 15.57 -0.18 -5.46
N ARG A 33 16.38 -1.01 -4.79
CA ARG A 33 16.28 -2.47 -4.92
C ARG A 33 14.94 -3.02 -4.43
N ASN A 34 14.38 -2.47 -3.36
CA ASN A 34 13.04 -2.83 -2.90
C ASN A 34 11.96 -2.50 -3.94
N ILE A 35 12.05 -1.33 -4.58
CA ILE A 35 11.16 -0.90 -5.66
C ILE A 35 11.28 -1.82 -6.89
N GLU A 36 12.50 -2.19 -7.28
CA GLU A 36 12.73 -3.15 -8.38
C GLU A 36 12.15 -4.54 -8.07
N ASN A 37 12.32 -5.02 -6.83
CA ASN A 37 11.74 -6.28 -6.37
C ASN A 37 10.20 -6.23 -6.39
N ALA A 38 9.61 -5.12 -5.95
CA ALA A 38 8.16 -4.91 -5.97
C ALA A 38 7.62 -4.89 -7.40
N LYS A 39 8.28 -4.14 -8.29
CA LYS A 39 7.96 -4.11 -9.73
C LYS A 39 7.99 -5.52 -10.33
N THR A 40 9.07 -6.27 -10.11
CA THR A 40 9.21 -7.65 -10.60
C THR A 40 8.08 -8.56 -10.09
N MET A 41 7.63 -8.36 -8.85
CA MET A 41 6.51 -9.15 -8.30
C MET A 41 5.16 -8.74 -8.89
N ILE A 42 4.97 -7.45 -9.17
CA ILE A 42 3.79 -6.94 -9.88
C ILE A 42 3.73 -7.50 -11.30
N ASP A 43 4.84 -7.46 -12.05
CA ASP A 43 4.95 -8.02 -13.40
C ASP A 43 4.54 -9.51 -13.41
N ARG A 44 5.06 -10.27 -12.44
CA ARG A 44 4.71 -11.69 -12.28
C ARG A 44 3.24 -11.88 -11.93
N ALA A 45 2.70 -11.11 -11.00
CA ALA A 45 1.29 -11.21 -10.60
C ALA A 45 0.35 -10.88 -11.76
N ALA A 46 0.63 -9.80 -12.51
CA ALA A 46 -0.12 -9.39 -13.68
C ALA A 46 -0.11 -10.48 -14.77
N SER A 47 1.03 -11.12 -15.03
CA SER A 47 1.12 -12.22 -16.02
C SER A 47 0.27 -13.45 -15.67
N THR A 48 -0.21 -13.58 -14.43
CA THR A 48 -1.19 -14.62 -14.07
C THR A 48 -2.64 -14.25 -14.39
N GLY A 49 -2.91 -13.06 -14.93
CA GLY A 49 -4.24 -12.53 -15.17
C GLY A 49 -4.94 -12.01 -13.91
N ALA A 50 -4.18 -11.60 -12.89
CA ALA A 50 -4.74 -10.94 -11.71
C ALA A 50 -5.26 -9.54 -12.07
N SER A 51 -6.48 -9.21 -11.64
CA SER A 51 -7.07 -7.88 -11.80
C SER A 51 -6.81 -6.97 -10.60
N VAL A 52 -6.51 -7.56 -9.43
CA VAL A 52 -6.11 -6.85 -8.22
C VAL A 52 -4.80 -7.45 -7.70
N ILE A 53 -3.80 -6.60 -7.47
CA ILE A 53 -2.49 -6.99 -6.95
C ILE A 53 -2.28 -6.28 -5.61
N VAL A 54 -1.84 -7.01 -4.59
CA VAL A 54 -1.66 -6.48 -3.22
C VAL A 54 -0.21 -6.63 -2.80
N LEU A 55 0.45 -5.51 -2.48
CA LEU A 55 1.80 -5.48 -1.90
C LEU A 55 1.77 -5.56 -0.36
N PRO A 56 2.90 -5.91 0.30
CA PRO A 56 2.98 -5.99 1.76
C PRO A 56 3.18 -4.65 2.47
N GLU A 57 2.98 -4.64 3.78
CA GLU A 57 3.27 -3.49 4.65
C GLU A 57 4.75 -3.11 4.59
N ILE A 58 5.02 -1.79 4.52
CA ILE A 58 6.36 -1.17 4.49
C ILE A 58 7.30 -1.95 3.56
N TRP A 59 6.89 -2.06 2.31
CA TRP A 59 7.63 -2.87 1.33
C TRP A 59 8.85 -2.15 0.76
N ASN A 60 8.91 -0.81 0.86
CA ASN A 60 9.98 0.00 0.28
C ASN A 60 11.20 0.18 1.19
N SER A 61 11.17 -0.34 2.42
CA SER A 61 12.19 -0.11 3.45
C SER A 61 12.18 -1.19 4.55
N PRO A 62 13.16 -1.20 5.47
CA PRO A 62 13.07 -2.02 6.67
C PRO A 62 11.93 -1.58 7.57
N TYR A 63 11.32 -2.54 8.28
CA TYR A 63 10.30 -2.23 9.27
C TYR A 63 10.97 -2.00 10.63
N ALA A 64 11.40 -0.76 10.86
CA ALA A 64 12.05 -0.34 12.10
C ALA A 64 11.83 1.17 12.30
N THR A 65 11.61 1.58 13.56
CA THR A 65 11.22 2.94 13.93
C THR A 65 12.24 3.98 13.47
N ASP A 66 13.53 3.69 13.62
CA ASP A 66 14.63 4.55 13.16
C ASP A 66 14.77 4.63 11.62
N GLN A 67 14.19 3.67 10.90
CA GLN A 67 14.25 3.61 9.42
C GLN A 67 13.08 4.35 8.76
N PHE A 68 11.93 4.48 9.42
CA PHE A 68 10.77 5.17 8.82
C PHE A 68 11.07 6.60 8.35
N PRO A 69 11.74 7.47 9.13
CA PRO A 69 12.06 8.84 8.70
C PRO A 69 13.03 8.89 7.53
N VAL A 70 14.01 7.98 7.51
CA VAL A 70 15.03 7.89 6.46
C VAL A 70 14.41 7.51 5.12
N HIS A 71 13.38 6.64 5.17
CA HIS A 71 12.74 6.12 3.98
C HIS A 71 11.41 6.78 3.64
N ALA A 72 10.97 7.78 4.40
CA ALA A 72 9.69 8.44 4.18
C ALA A 72 9.63 9.17 2.83
N GLU A 73 8.45 9.14 2.21
CA GLU A 73 8.19 9.76 0.92
C GLU A 73 6.97 10.68 0.98
N ALA A 74 7.02 11.79 0.25
CA ALA A 74 5.82 12.57 -0.02
C ALA A 74 4.93 11.75 -0.98
N LEU A 75 3.69 11.50 -0.58
CA LEU A 75 2.74 10.72 -1.37
C LEU A 75 1.73 11.63 -2.09
N PRO A 76 1.30 11.23 -3.31
CA PRO A 76 0.33 11.99 -4.09
C PRO A 76 -1.10 11.90 -3.51
N PRO A 77 -1.93 12.92 -3.73
CA PRO A 77 -3.34 12.90 -3.34
C PRO A 77 -4.17 11.98 -4.27
N VAL A 78 -5.36 11.62 -3.80
CA VAL A 78 -6.39 10.93 -4.62
C VAL A 78 -6.63 11.69 -5.94
N GLY A 79 -6.73 10.94 -7.04
CA GLY A 79 -6.91 11.45 -8.40
C GLY A 79 -5.62 11.77 -9.15
N TRP A 80 -4.47 11.82 -8.48
CA TRP A 80 -3.18 12.01 -9.14
C TRP A 80 -2.75 10.75 -9.91
N SER A 81 -2.11 10.92 -11.08
CA SER A 81 -1.43 9.84 -11.80
C SER A 81 -0.14 10.31 -12.47
N ALA A 82 0.89 9.45 -12.49
CA ALA A 82 2.17 9.75 -13.14
C ALA A 82 2.00 10.02 -14.64
N GLY A 83 1.08 9.32 -15.31
CA GLY A 83 0.82 9.47 -16.75
C GLY A 83 0.13 10.77 -17.17
N LYS A 84 -0.62 11.43 -16.27
CA LYS A 84 -1.37 12.66 -16.58
C LYS A 84 -0.69 13.93 -16.07
N SER A 85 0.10 13.86 -14.99
CA SER A 85 0.54 15.05 -14.26
C SER A 85 1.85 15.68 -14.74
N GLY A 86 2.48 15.20 -15.81
CA GLY A 86 3.83 15.63 -16.19
C GLY A 86 4.89 15.18 -15.16
N LYS A 87 6.19 15.31 -15.49
CA LYS A 87 7.33 14.78 -14.71
C LYS A 87 7.12 14.88 -13.19
N ASN A 88 7.22 13.74 -12.49
CA ASN A 88 7.21 13.54 -11.03
C ASN A 88 7.02 14.84 -10.24
N ALA A 89 5.78 15.14 -9.84
CA ALA A 89 5.38 16.37 -9.14
C ALA A 89 5.94 16.49 -7.70
N GLY A 90 7.18 16.07 -7.46
CA GLY A 90 7.83 16.03 -6.15
C GLY A 90 7.48 14.80 -5.30
N TYR A 91 6.67 13.86 -5.82
CA TYR A 91 6.28 12.65 -5.11
C TYR A 91 7.35 11.56 -5.17
N GLY A 92 7.37 10.71 -4.14
CA GLY A 92 8.38 9.68 -3.97
C GLY A 92 8.34 8.58 -5.04
N PRO A 93 9.48 7.92 -5.29
CA PRO A 93 9.63 6.91 -6.34
C PRO A 93 8.73 5.69 -6.13
N SER A 94 8.32 5.39 -4.89
CA SER A 94 7.41 4.27 -4.60
C SER A 94 6.04 4.51 -5.22
N ALA A 95 5.47 5.71 -5.03
CA ALA A 95 4.15 6.06 -5.59
C ALA A 95 4.19 6.19 -7.12
N VAL A 96 5.28 6.74 -7.68
CA VAL A 96 5.49 6.83 -9.13
C VAL A 96 5.52 5.44 -9.75
N MET A 97 6.33 4.52 -9.20
CA MET A 97 6.40 3.15 -9.72
C MET A 97 5.05 2.45 -9.65
N LEU A 98 4.31 2.57 -8.53
CA LEU A 98 2.98 1.97 -8.42
C LEU A 98 2.01 2.50 -9.47
N SER A 99 2.00 3.81 -9.70
CA SER A 99 1.15 4.46 -10.71
C SER A 99 1.48 3.98 -12.13
N GLU A 100 2.77 3.93 -12.47
CA GLU A 100 3.24 3.44 -13.77
C GLU A 100 2.93 1.96 -13.98
N GLN A 101 3.08 1.12 -12.96
CA GLN A 101 2.79 -0.31 -13.05
C GLN A 101 1.31 -0.61 -13.15
N ALA A 102 0.45 0.11 -12.41
CA ALA A 102 -1.00 -0.05 -12.51
C ALA A 102 -1.49 0.32 -13.93
N LEU A 103 -0.96 1.41 -14.50
CA LEU A 103 -1.23 1.81 -15.87
C LEU A 103 -0.70 0.80 -16.90
N HIS A 104 0.55 0.36 -16.74
CA HIS A 104 1.22 -0.53 -17.69
C HIS A 104 0.50 -1.89 -17.82
N HIS A 105 0.07 -2.46 -16.69
CA HIS A 105 -0.59 -3.76 -16.66
C HIS A 105 -2.12 -3.67 -16.75
N ASN A 106 -2.70 -2.46 -16.70
CA ASN A 106 -4.14 -2.24 -16.66
C ASN A 106 -4.82 -3.01 -15.51
N VAL A 107 -4.28 -2.85 -14.29
CA VAL A 107 -4.72 -3.54 -13.07
C VAL A 107 -4.94 -2.57 -11.92
N VAL A 108 -5.68 -3.00 -10.91
CA VAL A 108 -5.73 -2.32 -9.61
C VAL A 108 -4.57 -2.80 -8.75
N ILE A 109 -3.82 -1.86 -8.16
CA ILE A 109 -2.76 -2.17 -7.19
C ILE A 109 -3.13 -1.61 -5.83
N VAL A 110 -3.37 -2.50 -4.85
CA VAL A 110 -3.33 -2.13 -3.44
C VAL A 110 -1.86 -2.11 -3.05
N GLY A 111 -1.28 -0.91 -3.01
CA GLY A 111 0.16 -0.65 -2.92
C GLY A 111 0.79 -0.97 -1.56
N GLY A 112 0.24 -1.92 -0.80
CA GLY A 112 0.73 -2.28 0.53
C GLY A 112 0.80 -1.03 1.39
N SER A 113 1.93 -0.79 2.05
CA SER A 113 2.20 0.53 2.62
C SER A 113 3.66 0.95 2.51
N VAL A 114 3.90 2.24 2.66
CA VAL A 114 5.22 2.87 2.76
C VAL A 114 5.20 3.95 3.86
N PRO A 115 6.35 4.34 4.42
CA PRO A 115 6.41 5.50 5.29
C PRO A 115 6.12 6.76 4.46
N GLU A 116 5.09 7.51 4.83
CA GLU A 116 4.71 8.79 4.23
C GLU A 116 5.22 9.92 5.10
N ILE A 117 5.79 10.98 4.52
CA ILE A 117 6.01 12.26 5.21
C ILE A 117 4.98 13.30 4.78
N SER A 118 4.29 13.90 5.74
CA SER A 118 3.26 14.90 5.50
C SER A 118 3.12 15.84 6.69
N GLY A 119 3.24 17.16 6.45
CA GLY A 119 3.08 18.17 7.50
C GLY A 119 4.06 18.02 8.68
N GLY A 120 5.26 17.47 8.43
CA GLY A 120 6.27 17.19 9.48
C GLY A 120 6.02 15.92 10.30
N SER A 121 4.92 15.19 10.03
CA SER A 121 4.61 13.88 10.63
C SER A 121 4.93 12.75 9.66
N ILE A 122 5.13 11.54 10.20
CA ILE A 122 5.36 10.33 9.41
C ILE A 122 4.19 9.38 9.64
N PHE A 123 3.67 8.77 8.57
CA PHE A 123 2.55 7.83 8.63
C PHE A 123 2.92 6.50 7.97
N ASN A 124 2.24 5.42 8.37
CA ASN A 124 2.27 4.15 7.63
C ASN A 124 1.08 4.14 6.66
N THR A 125 1.36 4.37 5.37
CA THR A 125 0.33 4.76 4.40
C THR A 125 0.25 3.79 3.22
N ALA A 126 -0.96 3.32 2.96
CA ALA A 126 -1.33 2.56 1.78
C ALA A 126 -1.92 3.47 0.71
N LEU A 127 -1.49 3.28 -0.54
CA LEU A 127 -2.14 3.84 -1.72
C LEU A 127 -2.85 2.73 -2.50
N VAL A 128 -4.01 3.03 -3.06
CA VAL A 128 -4.66 2.19 -4.06
C VAL A 128 -4.57 2.88 -5.40
N LEU A 129 -4.03 2.18 -6.39
CA LEU A 129 -3.84 2.70 -7.75
C LEU A 129 -4.81 1.98 -8.69
N GLY A 130 -5.50 2.77 -9.50
CA GLY A 130 -6.40 2.30 -10.54
C GLY A 130 -5.67 1.97 -11.85
N PRO A 131 -6.36 1.32 -12.79
CA PRO A 131 -5.80 0.89 -14.07
C PRO A 131 -5.38 2.04 -14.99
N THR A 132 -5.76 3.29 -14.71
CA THR A 132 -5.24 4.47 -15.43
C THR A 132 -4.04 5.11 -14.72
N GLY A 133 -3.51 4.44 -13.69
CA GLY A 133 -2.41 4.86 -12.83
C GLY A 133 -2.82 5.88 -11.76
N GLU A 134 -4.10 6.19 -11.64
CA GLU A 134 -4.62 7.18 -10.69
C GLU A 134 -4.70 6.63 -9.26
N VAL A 135 -4.44 7.49 -8.27
CA VAL A 135 -4.70 7.14 -6.87
C VAL A 135 -6.21 7.12 -6.63
N LEU A 136 -6.77 5.93 -6.37
CA LEU A 136 -8.18 5.73 -6.04
C LEU A 136 -8.48 5.98 -4.56
N ALA A 137 -7.55 5.62 -3.68
CA ALA A 137 -7.70 5.78 -2.24
C ALA A 137 -6.34 5.86 -1.53
N THR A 138 -6.36 6.49 -0.36
CA THR A 138 -5.23 6.58 0.56
C THR A 138 -5.70 6.17 1.95
N HIS A 139 -4.96 5.29 2.61
CA HIS A 139 -5.26 4.84 3.96
C HIS A 139 -4.02 4.94 4.83
N ARG A 140 -4.11 5.72 5.91
CA ARG A 140 -3.09 5.80 6.96
C ARG A 140 -3.51 4.83 8.07
N LYS A 141 -2.59 3.96 8.49
CA LYS A 141 -2.79 2.97 9.56
C LYS A 141 -3.38 3.63 10.79
N VAL A 142 -4.52 3.15 11.27
CA VAL A 142 -5.27 3.79 12.36
C VAL A 142 -4.72 3.34 13.71
N HIS A 143 -4.48 2.04 13.86
CA HIS A 143 -3.99 1.44 15.09
C HIS A 143 -2.51 1.13 14.98
N LEU A 144 -1.68 1.93 15.65
CA LEU A 144 -0.24 1.72 15.69
C LEU A 144 0.13 0.49 16.53
N PHE A 145 1.19 -0.19 16.11
CA PHE A 145 1.69 -1.39 16.76
C PHE A 145 2.66 -1.03 17.90
N ASP A 146 2.08 -0.80 19.08
CA ASP A 146 2.83 -0.62 20.32
C ASP A 146 2.73 -1.88 21.17
N ILE A 147 3.86 -2.56 21.35
CA ILE A 147 3.95 -3.77 22.14
C ILE A 147 5.11 -3.66 23.12
N ASN A 148 4.82 -3.98 24.39
CA ASN A 148 5.83 -4.11 25.42
C ASN A 148 5.61 -5.41 26.18
N ILE A 149 6.40 -6.42 25.84
CA ILE A 149 6.42 -7.72 26.52
C ILE A 149 7.73 -7.79 27.33
N PRO A 150 7.67 -7.59 28.66
CA PRO A 150 8.85 -7.62 29.52
C PRO A 150 9.71 -8.88 29.31
N GLY A 151 11.01 -8.69 29.12
CA GLY A 151 11.97 -9.77 28.90
C GLY A 151 11.88 -10.47 27.54
N LYS A 152 11.03 -10.01 26.61
CA LYS A 152 10.92 -10.59 25.26
C LYS A 152 11.11 -9.56 24.16
N MET A 153 10.23 -8.58 24.06
CA MET A 153 10.25 -7.60 22.97
C MET A 153 9.54 -6.32 23.36
N THR A 154 10.14 -5.20 22.97
CA THR A 154 9.50 -3.88 23.02
C THR A 154 9.62 -3.26 21.64
N PHE A 155 8.50 -2.82 21.09
CA PHE A 155 8.43 -2.11 19.81
C PHE A 155 7.28 -1.13 19.87
N MET A 156 7.56 0.15 19.68
CA MET A 156 6.58 1.23 19.78
C MET A 156 6.56 1.98 18.44
N GLU A 157 5.62 1.66 17.55
CA GLU A 157 5.44 2.43 16.31
C GLU A 157 5.17 3.90 16.61
N SER A 158 4.46 4.19 17.71
CA SER A 158 4.11 5.53 18.15
C SER A 158 5.30 6.44 18.45
N ASP A 159 6.49 5.88 18.63
CA ASP A 159 7.71 6.68 18.82
C ASP A 159 8.09 7.47 17.56
N THR A 160 7.56 7.09 16.39
CA THR A 160 7.93 7.68 15.10
C THR A 160 6.75 7.93 14.18
N LEU A 161 5.76 7.03 14.19
CA LEU A 161 4.59 7.11 13.33
C LEU A 161 3.43 7.82 14.02
N THR A 162 2.69 8.60 13.24
CA THR A 162 1.43 9.22 13.63
C THR A 162 0.27 8.34 13.13
N PRO A 163 -0.78 8.09 13.95
CA PRO A 163 -1.93 7.32 13.50
C PRO A 163 -2.75 8.07 12.44
N GLY A 164 -3.39 7.32 11.56
CA GLY A 164 -4.50 7.80 10.73
C GLY A 164 -5.77 8.01 11.55
N ASP A 165 -6.75 8.67 10.93
CA ASP A 165 -7.98 9.11 11.61
C ASP A 165 -9.27 8.67 10.88
N LYS A 166 -9.16 7.82 9.85
CA LYS A 166 -10.26 7.48 8.95
C LYS A 166 -10.31 6.01 8.59
N VAL A 167 -11.53 5.48 8.53
CA VAL A 167 -11.83 4.23 7.83
C VAL A 167 -11.78 4.50 6.33
N THR A 168 -11.06 3.66 5.58
CA THR A 168 -10.94 3.82 4.12
C THR A 168 -11.52 2.60 3.42
N ALA A 169 -12.36 2.84 2.42
CA ALA A 169 -12.82 1.84 1.47
C ALA A 169 -12.85 2.44 0.06
N PHE A 170 -12.75 1.59 -0.95
CA PHE A 170 -12.82 2.01 -2.35
C PHE A 170 -13.63 1.00 -3.16
N ARG A 171 -14.21 1.44 -4.27
CA ARG A 171 -14.83 0.56 -5.27
C ARG A 171 -13.80 0.17 -6.31
N LEU A 172 -13.86 -1.07 -6.77
CA LEU A 172 -13.11 -1.45 -7.97
C LEU A 172 -13.62 -0.64 -9.18
N PRO A 173 -12.81 -0.42 -10.23
CA PRO A 173 -13.29 0.16 -11.48
C PRO A 173 -14.22 -0.79 -12.24
N GLU A 174 -14.99 -0.25 -13.18
CA GLU A 174 -15.78 -1.02 -14.16
C GLU A 174 -14.95 -2.14 -14.81
N PRO A 175 -15.52 -3.34 -15.00
CA PRO A 175 -16.92 -3.72 -14.75
C PRO A 175 -17.20 -4.24 -13.32
N LEU A 176 -16.30 -4.00 -12.36
CA LEU A 176 -16.35 -4.56 -11.00
C LEU A 176 -16.77 -3.53 -9.93
N ASP A 177 -17.39 -2.43 -10.31
CA ASP A 177 -17.68 -1.28 -9.46
C ASP A 177 -18.69 -1.55 -8.32
N GLU A 178 -19.47 -2.61 -8.44
CA GLU A 178 -20.28 -3.14 -7.32
C GLU A 178 -19.45 -3.71 -6.16
N VAL A 179 -18.17 -4.05 -6.40
CA VAL A 179 -17.26 -4.59 -5.39
C VAL A 179 -16.60 -3.45 -4.60
N VAL A 180 -16.89 -3.38 -3.31
CA VAL A 180 -16.26 -2.47 -2.35
C VAL A 180 -15.18 -3.21 -1.57
N ILE A 181 -14.00 -2.62 -1.43
CA ILE A 181 -12.89 -3.17 -0.66
C ILE A 181 -12.55 -2.20 0.48
N GLY A 182 -12.55 -2.70 1.72
CA GLY A 182 -12.03 -2.00 2.88
C GLY A 182 -10.51 -2.09 2.97
N LEU A 183 -9.88 -1.08 3.56
CA LEU A 183 -8.43 -1.06 3.80
C LEU A 183 -8.15 -1.06 5.31
N GLY A 184 -7.14 -1.83 5.67
CA GLY A 184 -6.53 -1.85 7.00
C GLY A 184 -5.10 -2.34 6.89
N ILE A 185 -4.22 -1.90 7.78
CA ILE A 185 -2.81 -2.24 7.79
C ILE A 185 -2.48 -2.98 9.09
N CYS A 186 -2.13 -4.27 8.94
CA CYS A 186 -1.52 -5.08 10.01
C CYS A 186 -2.30 -5.07 11.33
N TYR A 187 -1.91 -4.22 12.28
CA TYR A 187 -2.50 -4.15 13.62
C TYR A 187 -3.96 -3.69 13.63
N ASP A 188 -4.40 -2.99 12.58
CA ASP A 188 -5.82 -2.66 12.36
C ASP A 188 -6.73 -3.89 12.40
N LEU A 189 -6.23 -5.08 12.03
CA LEU A 189 -6.97 -6.34 12.05
C LEU A 189 -7.50 -6.72 13.45
N ARG A 190 -6.90 -6.18 14.52
CA ARG A 190 -7.27 -6.53 15.90
C ARG A 190 -8.48 -5.74 16.44
N PHE A 191 -9.08 -4.89 15.62
CA PHE A 191 -10.17 -3.98 16.01
C PHE A 191 -11.41 -4.28 15.15
N PRO A 192 -12.31 -5.19 15.60
CA PRO A 192 -13.48 -5.66 14.84
C PRO A 192 -14.64 -4.66 14.78
#